data_AF-A0A520BUF2-F1
#
_entry.id   AF-A0A520BUF2-F1
#
_cell.length_a   1.000
_cell.length_b   1.000
_cell.length_c   1.000
_cell.angle_alpha   90.00
_cell.angle_beta   90.00
_cell.angle_gamma   90.00
#
_symmetry.space_group_name_H-M   'P 1'
#
loop_
_entity.id
_entity.type
_entity.pdbx_description
1 polymer ?
#
loop_
_entity_poly.entity_id
_entity_poly.type
_entity_poly.pdbx_seq_one_letter_code
_entity_poly.pdbx_strand_id
1 'polypeptide(L)'
;MDELKAPPTLRPYATLADVAGRLRKTNPRLPQDKADWLARHWARPSQEAGQEGFLLNADPAHKLANPVLYRKAEVLACWQRITAPTLWVEGSDDQLSRFWGSRFPREDFEARLAVVPDVRRTVLQDAGHMLHHDQPEALAAALEAFLDGQ
;
A
#
# COMPACT_ATOMS: atom_id res chain seq x y z
N MET A 1 -23.06 -11.74 10.20
CA MET A 1 -21.65 -11.31 10.24
C MET A 1 -20.99 -11.99 11.43
N ASP A 2 -20.48 -13.20 11.24
CA ASP A 2 -19.91 -14.00 12.33
C ASP A 2 -18.60 -13.41 12.89
N GLU A 3 -17.89 -12.60 12.10
CA GLU A 3 -16.65 -11.91 12.51
C GLU A 3 -16.86 -10.86 13.62
N LEU A 4 -18.09 -10.37 13.84
CA LEU A 4 -18.40 -9.49 14.99
C LEU A 4 -18.46 -10.26 16.31
N LYS A 5 -18.64 -11.59 16.27
CA LYS A 5 -18.72 -12.43 17.48
C LYS A 5 -17.35 -12.70 18.08
N ALA A 6 -16.28 -12.59 17.28
CA ALA A 6 -14.90 -12.77 17.70
C ALA A 6 -14.04 -11.65 17.07
N PRO A 7 -13.88 -10.51 17.76
CA PRO A 7 -13.18 -9.37 17.19
C PRO A 7 -11.72 -9.73 16.87
N PRO A 8 -11.20 -9.31 15.71
CA PRO A 8 -9.82 -9.59 15.35
C PRO A 8 -8.86 -8.91 16.32
N THR A 9 -7.70 -9.51 16.54
CA THR A 9 -6.61 -8.93 17.34
C THR A 9 -5.37 -8.70 16.48
N LEU A 10 -4.50 -7.80 16.93
CA LEU A 10 -3.17 -7.62 16.37
C LEU A 10 -2.15 -8.39 17.20
N ARG A 11 -1.23 -9.06 16.52
CA ARG A 11 -0.16 -9.82 17.17
C ARG A 11 0.82 -8.84 17.85
N PRO A 12 1.17 -9.03 19.13
CA PRO A 12 2.25 -8.29 19.78
C PRO A 12 3.63 -8.76 19.28
N TYR A 13 4.63 -7.90 19.43
CA TYR A 13 6.03 -8.16 19.09
C TYR A 13 6.89 -8.03 20.35
N ALA A 14 7.91 -8.86 20.52
CA ALA A 14 8.77 -8.78 21.70
C ALA A 14 9.69 -7.55 21.63
N THR A 15 10.20 -7.24 20.43
CA THR A 15 11.15 -6.14 20.22
C THR A 15 10.82 -5.31 18.98
N LEU A 16 11.41 -4.11 18.89
CA LEU A 16 11.37 -3.32 17.66
C LEU A 16 12.08 -4.02 16.48
N ALA A 17 13.07 -4.86 16.76
CA ALA A 17 13.73 -5.66 15.72
C ALA A 17 12.77 -6.68 15.10
N ASP A 18 11.85 -7.25 15.89
CA ASP A 18 10.80 -8.14 15.35
C ASP A 18 9.82 -7.37 14.45
N VAL A 19 9.51 -6.12 14.80
CA VAL A 19 8.68 -5.22 13.98
C VAL A 19 9.39 -4.88 12.66
N ALA A 20 10.68 -4.53 12.72
CA ALA A 20 11.51 -4.29 11.53
C ALA A 20 11.60 -5.53 10.64
N GLY A 21 11.77 -6.71 11.23
CA GLY A 21 11.74 -7.99 10.53
C GLY A 21 10.40 -8.25 9.83
N ARG A 22 9.27 -7.89 10.47
CA ARG A 22 7.95 -7.95 9.83
C ARG A 22 7.86 -7.01 8.62
N LEU A 23 8.30 -5.75 8.76
CA LEU A 23 8.28 -4.77 7.68
C LEU A 23 9.05 -5.28 6.46
N ARG A 24 10.27 -5.79 6.66
CA ARG A 24 11.11 -6.35 5.60
C ARG A 24 10.57 -7.64 5.01
N LYS A 25 9.87 -8.46 5.79
CA LYS A 25 9.18 -9.65 5.26
C LYS A 25 8.11 -9.28 4.22
N THR A 26 7.39 -8.17 4.44
CA THR A 26 6.35 -7.70 3.52
C THR A 26 6.86 -6.75 2.44
N ASN A 27 8.03 -6.13 2.66
CA ASN A 27 8.74 -5.34 1.66
C ASN A 27 10.22 -5.76 1.64
N PRO A 28 10.58 -6.78 0.83
CA PRO A 28 11.96 -7.30 0.78
C PRO A 28 13.01 -6.28 0.31
N ARG A 29 12.58 -5.23 -0.40
CA ARG A 29 13.46 -4.18 -0.92
C ARG A 29 13.75 -3.09 0.13
N LEU A 30 13.05 -3.09 1.26
CA LEU A 30 13.26 -2.15 2.36
C LEU A 30 14.62 -2.37 3.04
N PRO A 31 15.53 -1.39 3.02
CA PRO A 31 16.81 -1.48 3.72
C PRO A 31 16.64 -1.59 5.24
N GLN A 32 17.61 -2.21 5.90
CA GLN A 32 17.54 -2.49 7.34
C GLN A 32 17.47 -1.22 8.18
N ASP A 33 18.28 -0.21 7.87
CA ASP A 33 18.29 1.08 8.57
C ASP A 33 16.92 1.77 8.51
N LYS A 34 16.26 1.73 7.35
CA LYS A 34 14.91 2.27 7.17
C LYS A 34 13.86 1.45 7.89
N ALA A 35 13.98 0.12 7.91
CA ALA A 35 13.08 -0.75 8.66
C ALA A 35 13.18 -0.49 10.18
N ASP A 36 14.40 -0.34 10.70
CA ASP A 36 14.64 -0.04 12.12
C ASP A 36 14.12 1.35 12.52
N TRP A 37 14.26 2.32 11.62
CA TRP A 37 13.67 3.64 11.80
C TRP A 37 12.13 3.57 11.79
N LEU A 38 11.53 2.95 10.78
CA LEU A 38 10.08 2.81 10.65
C LEU A 38 9.46 2.06 11.82
N ALA A 39 10.10 1.00 12.33
CA ALA A 39 9.60 0.20 13.44
C ALA A 39 9.27 1.03 14.68
N ARG A 40 10.07 2.08 14.96
CA ARG A 40 9.88 3.00 16.10
C ARG A 40 8.65 3.89 15.96
N HIS A 41 8.23 4.16 14.73
CA HIS A 41 7.05 4.97 14.43
C HIS A 41 5.80 4.10 14.22
N TRP A 42 6.01 2.86 13.79
CA TRP A 42 4.93 1.94 13.43
C TRP A 42 4.42 1.11 14.62
N ALA A 43 5.17 1.06 15.72
CA ALA A 43 4.79 0.37 16.94
C ALA A 43 5.03 1.25 18.18
N ARG A 44 4.32 0.91 19.26
CA ARG A 44 4.46 1.51 20.59
C ARG A 44 4.65 0.42 21.64
N PRO A 45 5.33 0.69 22.77
CA PRO A 45 5.37 -0.24 23.89
C PRO A 45 3.94 -0.61 24.36
N SER A 46 3.73 -1.85 24.78
CA SER A 46 2.47 -2.21 25.42
C SER A 46 2.31 -1.42 26.72
N GLN A 47 1.07 -1.00 27.00
CA GLN A 47 0.70 -0.28 28.21
C GLN A 47 -0.08 -1.18 29.18
N GLU A 48 -0.30 -2.44 28.82
CA GLU A 48 -1.04 -3.40 29.64
C GLU A 48 -0.14 -3.92 30.77
N ALA A 49 -0.67 -3.88 32.00
CA ALA A 49 0.10 -4.25 33.19
C ALA A 49 0.56 -5.72 33.09
N GLY A 50 1.88 -5.93 33.17
CA GLY A 50 2.49 -7.26 33.07
C GLY A 50 2.72 -7.77 31.64
N GLN A 51 2.44 -6.96 30.61
CA GLN A 51 2.75 -7.30 29.23
C GLN A 51 3.96 -6.50 28.73
N GLU A 52 5.10 -7.18 28.61
CA GLU A 52 6.28 -6.63 27.93
C GLU A 52 6.15 -6.79 26.42
N GLY A 53 6.65 -5.81 25.66
CA GLY A 53 6.70 -5.85 24.20
C GLY A 53 6.09 -4.63 23.53
N PHE A 54 5.81 -4.77 22.23
CA PHE A 54 5.36 -3.73 21.32
C PHE A 54 4.07 -4.11 20.60
N LEU A 55 3.18 -3.14 20.45
CA LEU A 55 1.93 -3.23 19.70
C LEU A 55 2.01 -2.31 18.49
N LEU A 56 1.50 -2.75 17.33
CA LEU A 56 1.42 -1.89 16.16
C LEU A 56 0.44 -0.73 16.39
N ASN A 57 0.77 0.44 15.84
CA ASN A 57 -0.11 1.59 15.79
C ASN A 57 -1.17 1.39 14.68
N ALA A 58 -2.03 0.39 14.86
CA ALA A 58 -3.10 0.03 13.93
C ALA A 58 -4.34 -0.45 14.69
N ASP A 59 -5.50 -0.31 14.05
CA ASP A 59 -6.76 -0.81 14.58
C ASP A 59 -7.04 -2.23 14.01
N PRO A 60 -7.21 -3.26 14.86
CA PRO A 60 -7.55 -4.61 14.41
C PRO A 60 -8.80 -4.68 13.50
N ALA A 61 -9.73 -3.73 13.60
CA ALA A 61 -10.94 -3.66 12.78
C ALA A 61 -10.64 -3.60 11.27
N HIS A 62 -9.43 -3.19 10.86
CA HIS A 62 -8.99 -3.23 9.46
C HIS A 62 -8.86 -4.66 8.89
N LYS A 63 -8.99 -5.70 9.73
CA LYS A 63 -9.06 -7.10 9.30
C LYS A 63 -10.48 -7.58 9.01
N LEU A 64 -11.51 -6.81 9.40
CA LEU A 64 -12.89 -7.18 9.15
C LEU A 64 -13.19 -7.11 7.65
N ALA A 65 -14.04 -8.01 7.16
CA ALA A 65 -14.53 -7.93 5.80
C ALA A 65 -15.30 -6.62 5.59
N ASN A 66 -15.04 -5.93 4.47
CA ASN A 66 -15.81 -4.75 4.10
C ASN A 66 -17.28 -5.16 3.86
N PRO A 67 -18.26 -4.54 4.56
CA PRO A 67 -19.68 -4.88 4.38
C PRO A 67 -20.20 -4.52 2.99
N VAL A 68 -19.50 -3.64 2.26
CA VAL A 68 -19.83 -3.24 0.90
C VAL A 68 -18.89 -3.93 -0.08
N LEU A 69 -19.46 -4.70 -1.00
CA LEU A 69 -18.72 -5.33 -2.09
C LEU A 69 -18.24 -4.28 -3.08
N TYR A 70 -17.04 -4.48 -3.62
CA TYR A 70 -16.48 -3.63 -4.67
C TYR A 70 -17.35 -3.67 -5.95
N ARG A 71 -17.81 -2.50 -6.41
CA ARG A 71 -18.62 -2.34 -7.62
C ARG A 71 -17.81 -1.62 -8.70
N LYS A 72 -17.27 -2.36 -9.67
CA LYS A 72 -16.42 -1.80 -10.77
C LYS A 72 -17.10 -0.62 -11.48
N ALA A 73 -18.39 -0.74 -11.82
CA ALA A 73 -19.13 0.29 -12.54
C ALA A 73 -19.22 1.62 -11.75
N GLU A 74 -19.44 1.55 -10.43
CA GLU A 74 -19.53 2.74 -9.58
C GLU A 74 -18.17 3.44 -9.47
N VAL A 75 -17.09 2.68 -9.29
CA VAL A 75 -15.73 3.24 -9.24
C VAL A 75 -15.35 3.89 -10.57
N LEU A 76 -15.69 3.27 -11.70
CA LEU A 76 -15.43 3.85 -13.02
C LEU A 76 -16.25 5.12 -13.26
N ALA A 77 -17.51 5.17 -12.80
CA ALA A 77 -18.30 6.40 -12.85
C ALA A 77 -17.68 7.53 -12.01
N CYS A 78 -17.03 7.21 -10.88
CA CYS A 78 -16.25 8.19 -10.13
C CYS A 78 -14.99 8.62 -10.89
N TRP A 79 -14.24 7.69 -11.49
CA TRP A 79 -13.00 7.99 -12.22
C TRP A 79 -13.23 8.86 -13.46
N GLN A 80 -14.34 8.64 -14.17
CA GLN A 80 -14.78 9.49 -15.29
C GLN A 80 -15.01 10.96 -14.91
N ARG A 81 -15.22 11.23 -13.61
CA ARG A 81 -15.48 12.58 -13.09
C ARG A 81 -14.21 13.25 -12.55
N ILE A 82 -13.06 12.60 -12.64
CA ILE A 82 -11.77 13.20 -12.26
C ILE A 82 -11.43 14.26 -13.32
N THR A 83 -11.57 15.54 -12.94
CA THR A 83 -11.23 16.67 -13.82
C THR A 83 -9.85 17.24 -13.56
N ALA A 84 -9.22 16.88 -12.44
CA ALA A 84 -7.85 17.29 -12.15
C ALA A 84 -6.89 16.47 -13.03
N PRO A 85 -5.83 17.10 -13.58
CA PRO A 85 -4.73 16.37 -14.17
C PRO A 85 -4.24 15.30 -13.19
N THR A 86 -4.04 14.08 -13.68
CA THR A 86 -3.71 12.93 -12.84
C THR A 86 -2.40 12.30 -13.30
N LEU A 87 -1.45 12.14 -12.38
CA LEU A 87 -0.27 11.30 -12.60
C LEU A 87 -0.50 9.92 -12.01
N TRP A 88 -0.43 8.89 -12.85
CA TRP A 88 -0.36 7.50 -12.42
C TRP A 88 1.08 6.99 -12.48
N VAL A 89 1.62 6.58 -11.34
CA VAL A 89 2.97 5.99 -11.26
C VAL A 89 2.86 4.53 -10.84
N GLU A 90 3.50 3.63 -11.59
CA GLU A 90 3.58 2.20 -11.28
C GLU A 90 5.02 1.70 -11.28
N GLY A 91 5.29 0.66 -10.49
CA GLY A 91 6.57 -0.04 -10.53
C GLY A 91 6.64 -1.02 -11.70
N SER A 92 7.85 -1.26 -12.21
CA SER A 92 8.15 -2.23 -13.26
C SER A 92 7.96 -3.69 -12.82
N ASP A 93 8.03 -4.00 -11.52
CA ASP A 93 7.81 -5.36 -11.02
C ASP A 93 6.31 -5.70 -10.99
N ASP A 94 5.92 -6.69 -11.81
CA ASP A 94 4.55 -7.15 -11.96
C ASP A 94 4.12 -8.08 -10.82
N GLN A 95 4.09 -7.55 -9.60
CA GLN A 95 3.66 -8.31 -8.44
C GLN A 95 2.18 -8.69 -8.53
N LEU A 96 1.35 -7.89 -9.21
CA LEU A 96 -0.06 -8.18 -9.38
C LEU A 96 -0.30 -9.48 -10.17
N SER A 97 0.43 -9.73 -11.26
CA SER A 97 0.31 -11.03 -11.95
C SER A 97 0.80 -12.20 -11.11
N ARG A 98 1.83 -12.01 -10.26
CA ARG A 98 2.29 -13.04 -9.34
C ARG A 98 1.23 -13.44 -8.31
N PHE A 99 0.47 -12.49 -7.78
CA PHE A 99 -0.55 -12.77 -6.75
C PHE A 99 -1.89 -13.25 -7.33
N TRP A 100 -2.27 -12.77 -8.52
CA TRP A 100 -3.62 -13.02 -9.07
C TRP A 100 -3.64 -13.88 -10.33
N GLY A 101 -2.47 -14.24 -10.88
CA GLY A 101 -2.37 -14.99 -12.13
C GLY A 101 -3.10 -14.29 -13.27
N SER A 102 -3.89 -15.03 -14.04
CA SER A 102 -4.72 -14.51 -15.14
C SER A 102 -6.05 -13.92 -14.68
N ARG A 103 -6.37 -13.91 -13.38
CA ARG A 103 -7.67 -13.46 -12.86
C ARG A 103 -7.92 -11.98 -13.08
N PHE A 104 -6.86 -11.18 -13.18
CA PHE A 104 -6.91 -9.75 -13.47
C PHE A 104 -5.90 -9.42 -14.57
N PRO A 105 -6.28 -9.58 -15.85
CA PRO A 105 -5.36 -9.33 -16.95
C PRO A 105 -5.04 -7.83 -17.03
N ARG A 106 -3.83 -7.51 -17.50
CA ARG A 106 -3.33 -6.14 -17.62
C ARG A 106 -4.29 -5.24 -18.41
N GLU A 107 -4.86 -5.75 -19.50
CA GLU A 107 -5.87 -5.05 -20.33
C GLU A 107 -7.07 -4.53 -19.51
N ASP A 108 -7.46 -5.25 -18.46
CA ASP A 108 -8.61 -4.92 -17.63
C ASP A 108 -8.27 -3.80 -16.65
N PHE A 109 -6.99 -3.63 -16.31
CA PHE A 109 -6.46 -2.45 -15.62
C PHE A 109 -6.36 -1.26 -16.59
N GLU A 110 -5.80 -1.48 -17.78
CA GLU A 110 -5.67 -0.45 -18.82
C GLU A 110 -7.03 0.18 -19.17
N ALA A 111 -8.05 -0.66 -19.38
CA ALA A 111 -9.41 -0.21 -19.66
C ALA A 111 -10.03 0.60 -18.52
N ARG A 112 -9.65 0.34 -17.27
CA ARG A 112 -10.11 1.13 -16.11
C ARG A 112 -9.41 2.48 -16.07
N LEU A 113 -8.10 2.51 -16.25
CA LEU A 113 -7.35 3.77 -16.19
C LEU A 113 -7.73 4.71 -17.34
N ALA A 114 -8.03 4.16 -18.52
CA ALA A 114 -8.45 4.92 -19.70
C ALA A 114 -9.74 5.74 -19.53
N VAL A 115 -10.53 5.51 -18.47
CA VAL A 115 -11.72 6.35 -18.21
C VAL A 115 -11.38 7.69 -17.54
N VAL A 116 -10.15 7.85 -17.03
CA VAL A 116 -9.68 9.12 -16.46
C VAL A 116 -9.33 10.08 -17.62
N PRO A 117 -10.01 11.25 -17.75
CA PRO A 117 -9.87 12.11 -18.93
C PRO A 117 -8.46 12.65 -19.20
N ASP A 118 -7.75 13.06 -18.15
CA ASP A 118 -6.38 13.58 -18.24
C ASP A 118 -5.49 12.79 -17.29
N VAL A 119 -4.92 11.70 -17.81
CA VAL A 119 -4.00 10.84 -17.08
C VAL A 119 -2.65 10.73 -17.79
N ARG A 120 -1.59 11.08 -17.08
CA ARG A 120 -0.20 10.83 -17.47
C ARG A 120 0.30 9.59 -16.74
N ARG A 121 1.14 8.80 -17.39
CA ARG A 121 1.62 7.53 -16.85
C ARG A 121 3.13 7.47 -16.83
N THR A 122 3.67 6.98 -15.72
CA THR A 122 5.10 6.76 -15.52
C THR A 122 5.33 5.39 -14.92
N VAL A 123 6.29 4.65 -15.49
CA VAL A 123 6.75 3.37 -14.94
C VAL A 123 8.13 3.58 -14.32
N LEU A 124 8.26 3.32 -13.02
CA LEU A 124 9.55 3.33 -12.34
C LEU A 124 10.25 1.98 -12.49
N GLN A 125 11.44 2.00 -13.06
CA GLN A 125 12.30 0.82 -13.14
C GLN A 125 12.81 0.44 -11.74
N ASP A 126 13.07 -0.85 -11.53
CA ASP A 126 13.56 -1.38 -10.26
C ASP A 126 12.67 -1.03 -9.04
N ALA A 127 11.36 -1.00 -9.24
CA ALA A 127 10.36 -0.73 -8.21
C ALA A 127 9.19 -1.73 -8.26
N GLY A 128 8.70 -2.12 -7.09
CA GLY A 128 7.47 -2.90 -6.91
C GLY A 128 6.32 -2.04 -6.39
N HIS A 129 5.47 -2.64 -5.54
CA HIS A 129 4.27 -1.97 -5.04
C HIS A 129 4.59 -0.76 -4.16
N MET A 130 5.63 -0.85 -3.32
CA MET A 130 6.06 0.23 -2.42
C MET A 130 7.07 1.14 -3.14
N LEU A 131 6.69 1.67 -4.30
CA LEU A 131 7.58 2.41 -5.20
C LEU A 131 8.30 3.61 -4.55
N HIS A 132 7.69 4.21 -3.52
CA HIS A 132 8.29 5.30 -2.73
C HIS A 132 9.39 4.84 -1.77
N HIS A 133 9.44 3.55 -1.42
CA HIS A 133 10.58 2.97 -0.70
C HIS A 133 11.66 2.50 -1.67
N ASP A 134 11.27 2.03 -2.84
CA ASP A 134 12.19 1.40 -3.79
C ASP A 134 12.95 2.43 -4.63
N GLN A 135 12.26 3.49 -5.08
CA GLN A 135 12.79 4.53 -5.96
C GLN A 135 12.34 5.93 -5.50
N PRO A 136 12.70 6.36 -4.28
CA PRO A 136 12.21 7.63 -3.72
C PRO A 136 12.60 8.85 -4.57
N GLU A 137 13.83 8.90 -5.08
CA GLU A 137 14.32 10.04 -5.88
C GLU A 137 13.67 10.06 -7.27
N ALA A 138 13.51 8.91 -7.92
CA ALA A 138 12.86 8.84 -9.24
C ALA A 138 11.37 9.18 -9.13
N LEU A 139 10.69 8.75 -8.06
CA LEU A 139 9.32 9.17 -7.78
C LEU A 139 9.24 10.68 -7.56
N ALA A 140 10.14 11.25 -6.73
CA ALA A 140 10.16 12.68 -6.45
C ALA A 140 10.32 13.49 -7.75
N ALA A 141 11.27 13.13 -8.61
CA ALA A 141 11.46 13.80 -9.89
C ALA A 141 10.22 13.72 -10.81
N ALA A 142 9.52 12.57 -10.83
CA ALA A 142 8.29 12.43 -11.59
C ALA A 142 7.15 13.30 -11.03
N LEU A 143 7.07 13.44 -9.71
CA LEU A 143 6.10 14.31 -9.04
C LEU A 143 6.41 15.78 -9.28
N GLU A 144 7.66 16.20 -9.10
CA GLU A 144 8.11 17.58 -9.35
C GLU A 144 7.82 17.99 -10.79
N ALA A 145 8.23 17.19 -11.78
CA ALA A 145 7.95 17.47 -13.18
C ALA A 145 6.44 17.54 -13.49
N PHE A 146 5.63 16.78 -12.78
CA PHE A 146 4.17 16.81 -12.95
C PHE A 146 3.55 18.05 -12.31
N LEU A 147 3.98 18.43 -11.12
CA LEU A 147 3.45 19.56 -10.35
C LEU A 147 3.94 20.92 -10.89
N ASP A 148 5.19 21.00 -11.33
CA ASP A 148 5.80 22.22 -11.86
C ASP A 148 5.41 22.49 -13.32
N GLY A 149 4.99 21.44 -14.05
CA GLY A 149 4.53 21.51 -15.44
C GLY A 149 3.01 21.67 -15.60
N GLN A 150 2.31 22.11 -14.54
CA GLN A 150 0.88 22.51 -14.55
C GLN A 150 0.71 23.98 -14.95
#